data_AF-A0A841F9A6-F1
#
_entry.id   AF-A0A841F9A6-F1
#
_cell.length_a   1.000
_cell.length_b   1.000
_cell.length_c   1.000
_cell.angle_alpha   90.00
_cell.angle_beta   90.00
_cell.angle_gamma   90.00
#
_symmetry.space_group_name_H-M   'P 1'
#
loop_
_entity.id
_entity.type
_entity.pdbx_description
1 polymer ?
#
loop_
_entity_poly.entity_id
_entity_poly.type
_entity_poly.pdbx_seq_one_letter_code
_entity_poly.pdbx_strand_id
1 'polypeptide(L)'
;METRFRRAVRIVCADKSGRVLLMRWRDPHDGSMLWEPPGGGVDPGEDYLSTARRELTEETGLDPDAISPVYVVVERDVTWKGVRFTGPEAFFLARYDTDEPAVSADGLLDYETATLDDRRWVHPADFESLDRLEPPELADVVADLMARNAPDLDAESFITGRYGPRATAPALLGAGEWSRAYAFTLDGDDVIAKVGAHGDDFAKDAAVAALARGVVDVPEVVERGMTGERHFVVARRARGTYLDELDGDGMREVLPSLLAVTRAVRGLSVPGSGFGTWGPDGDAPHGSWAEALAAILGPEHPRVAGWRAALASSPTGGGPFEEAAESLREMAGACPDVRQLVHSDLLYRNVLVKGGRISAVLDWGNSLYGDGLYDLAWLMYWWPFYPSWAGIDIGAEVRAHLRRTGEYGVDTELRLRCCLVHIGLDAQAYNAFTGRLGELAFNAERTLGFARGLAGEPVVEGGGEGGAVPWEAG
;
A
#
# COMPACT_ATOMS: atom_id res chain seq x y z
N MET A 1 1.78 -1.10 32.76
CA MET A 1 2.78 -0.87 31.71
C MET A 1 2.12 0.06 30.71
N GLU A 2 2.69 1.24 30.48
CA GLU A 2 2.20 2.18 29.46
C GLU A 2 2.42 1.54 28.07
N THR A 3 1.40 1.56 27.22
CA THR A 3 1.52 1.15 25.82
C THR A 3 1.61 2.41 24.95
N ARG A 4 2.52 2.40 23.97
CA ARG A 4 2.68 3.47 22.98
C ARG A 4 2.75 2.90 21.58
N PHE A 5 1.88 3.38 20.72
CA PHE A 5 1.92 3.11 19.30
C PHE A 5 3.04 3.92 18.67
N ARG A 6 3.92 3.26 17.93
CA ARG A 6 5.05 3.89 17.24
C ARG A 6 5.22 3.28 15.87
N ARG A 7 5.19 4.14 14.85
CA ARG A 7 5.72 3.81 13.53
C ARG A 7 7.23 3.94 13.57
N ALA A 8 7.91 2.94 13.06
CA ALA A 8 9.37 2.93 13.03
C ALA A 8 9.89 2.27 11.76
N VAL A 9 11.19 2.39 11.56
CA VAL A 9 11.91 1.78 10.46
C VAL A 9 13.10 1.01 10.99
N ARG A 10 13.50 -0.01 10.26
CA ARG A 10 14.75 -0.74 10.48
C ARG A 10 15.47 -0.91 9.16
N ILE A 11 16.79 -0.89 9.17
CA ILE A 11 17.61 -1.02 7.98
C ILE A 11 18.47 -2.25 8.11
N VAL A 12 18.11 -3.30 7.37
CA VAL A 12 18.96 -4.46 7.14
C VAL A 12 20.12 -4.00 6.27
N CYS A 13 21.23 -3.63 6.89
CA CYS A 13 22.46 -3.30 6.18
C CYS A 13 23.20 -4.60 5.88
N ALA A 14 23.27 -4.98 4.61
CA ALA A 14 23.93 -6.18 4.14
C ALA A 14 25.26 -5.86 3.46
N ASP A 15 26.34 -6.48 3.93
CA ASP A 15 27.64 -6.37 3.29
C ASP A 15 27.79 -7.34 2.10
N LYS A 16 28.95 -7.29 1.43
CA LYS A 16 29.26 -8.14 0.28
C LYS A 16 29.16 -9.65 0.59
N SER A 17 29.48 -10.05 1.81
CA SER A 17 29.43 -11.45 2.27
C SER A 17 28.05 -11.86 2.79
N GLY A 18 27.05 -10.98 2.73
CA GLY A 18 25.70 -11.25 3.19
C GLY A 18 25.54 -11.19 4.72
N ARG A 19 26.51 -10.63 5.44
CA ARG A 19 26.36 -10.33 6.87
C ARG A 19 25.48 -9.10 7.04
N VAL A 20 24.68 -9.10 8.11
CA VAL A 20 23.80 -7.99 8.47
C VAL A 20 24.38 -7.25 9.66
N LEU A 21 24.41 -5.91 9.60
CA LEU A 21 24.75 -5.08 10.74
C LEU A 21 23.64 -5.15 11.80
N LEU A 22 24.02 -5.56 13.01
CA LEU A 22 23.16 -5.54 14.19
C LEU A 22 23.78 -4.64 15.26
N MET A 23 22.93 -3.92 15.96
CA MET A 23 23.26 -3.07 17.11
C MET A 23 22.72 -3.74 18.36
N ARG A 24 23.57 -3.83 19.39
CA ARG A 24 23.21 -4.39 20.68
C ARG A 24 22.86 -3.28 21.65
N TRP A 25 21.65 -3.30 22.15
CA TRP A 25 21.16 -2.31 23.09
C TRP A 25 20.92 -2.92 24.47
N ARG A 26 21.27 -2.15 25.50
CA ARG A 26 20.97 -2.44 26.89
C ARG A 26 19.75 -1.62 27.31
N ASP A 27 18.68 -2.29 27.73
CA ASP A 27 17.48 -1.61 28.24
C ASP A 27 17.85 -0.87 29.55
N PRO A 28 17.70 0.46 29.62
CA PRO A 28 18.04 1.21 30.82
C PRO A 28 17.06 0.98 31.99
N HIS A 29 15.91 0.33 31.77
CA HIS A 29 14.92 0.02 32.80
C HIS A 29 15.28 -1.24 33.59
N ASP A 30 15.57 -2.34 32.90
CA ASP A 30 15.82 -3.65 33.53
C ASP A 30 17.21 -4.24 33.25
N GLY A 31 18.01 -3.59 32.39
CA GLY A 31 19.36 -4.02 32.03
C GLY A 31 19.42 -5.18 31.04
N SER A 32 18.27 -5.63 30.52
CA SER A 32 18.21 -6.69 29.50
C SER A 32 18.90 -6.25 28.21
N MET A 33 19.34 -7.23 27.43
CA MET A 33 20.05 -7.01 26.17
C MET A 33 19.18 -7.43 25.01
N LEU A 34 19.25 -6.71 23.91
CA LEU A 34 18.68 -7.10 22.63
C LEU A 34 19.59 -6.70 21.47
N TRP A 35 19.51 -7.45 20.38
CA TRP A 35 20.08 -7.12 19.08
C TRP A 35 18.95 -6.75 18.13
N GLU A 36 19.14 -5.68 17.38
CA GLU A 36 18.26 -5.30 16.27
C GLU A 36 19.07 -4.58 15.18
N PRO A 37 18.55 -4.51 13.94
CA PRO A 37 19.16 -3.66 12.93
C PRO A 37 19.11 -2.17 13.33
N PRO A 38 19.96 -1.32 12.74
CA PRO A 38 19.84 0.14 12.86
C PRO A 38 18.43 0.61 12.47
N GLY A 39 17.98 1.72 13.05
CA GLY A 39 16.74 2.39 12.70
C GLY A 39 16.06 3.06 13.87
N GLY A 40 15.00 3.81 13.58
CA GLY A 40 14.35 4.64 14.58
C GLY A 40 12.90 4.96 14.26
N GLY A 41 12.39 6.00 14.89
CA GLY A 41 10.97 6.37 14.83
C GLY A 41 10.71 7.24 13.62
N VAL A 42 9.53 7.10 13.02
CA VAL A 42 9.10 8.05 11.99
C VAL A 42 8.69 9.35 12.66
N ASP A 43 9.36 10.44 12.29
CA ASP A 43 9.04 11.78 12.79
C ASP A 43 7.82 12.38 12.06
N PRO A 44 7.12 13.35 12.69
CA PRO A 44 6.00 14.03 12.05
C PRO A 44 6.39 14.66 10.71
N GLY A 45 5.76 14.20 9.62
CA GLY A 45 6.00 14.70 8.27
C GLY A 45 7.07 13.94 7.47
N GLU A 46 7.69 12.90 8.05
CA GLU A 46 8.57 11.99 7.30
C GLU A 46 7.81 10.77 6.77
N ASP A 47 8.22 10.28 5.59
CA ASP A 47 7.85 8.96 5.10
C ASP A 47 8.87 7.90 5.57
N TYR A 48 8.53 6.62 5.45
CA TYR A 48 9.40 5.53 5.90
C TYR A 48 10.78 5.53 5.23
N LEU A 49 10.88 5.84 3.93
CA LEU A 49 12.16 5.81 3.23
C LEU A 49 13.06 6.98 3.66
N SER A 50 12.47 8.15 3.83
CA SER A 50 13.12 9.37 4.30
C SER A 50 13.62 9.17 5.74
N THR A 51 12.77 8.63 6.63
CA THR A 51 13.17 8.23 7.98
C THR A 51 14.29 7.19 7.93
N ALA A 52 14.19 6.13 7.12
CA ALA A 52 15.21 5.10 7.03
C ALA A 52 16.57 5.67 6.58
N ARG A 53 16.57 6.60 5.62
CA ARG A 53 17.77 7.31 5.17
C ARG A 53 18.39 8.19 6.25
N ARG A 54 17.56 8.94 6.98
CA ARG A 54 18.00 9.77 8.11
C ARG A 54 18.62 8.91 9.19
N GLU A 55 17.88 7.92 9.69
CA GLU A 55 18.30 7.02 10.77
C GLU A 55 19.58 6.25 10.41
N LEU A 56 19.68 5.73 9.18
CA LEU A 56 20.90 5.06 8.73
C LEU A 56 22.11 6.01 8.80
N THR A 57 21.94 7.25 8.34
CA THR A 57 23.01 8.25 8.38
C THR A 57 23.39 8.59 9.83
N GLU A 58 22.42 8.81 10.69
CA GLU A 58 22.60 9.21 12.09
C GLU A 58 23.26 8.11 12.93
N GLU A 59 22.77 6.87 12.83
CA GLU A 59 23.23 5.78 13.70
C GLU A 59 24.50 5.10 13.22
N THR A 60 24.75 5.11 11.91
CA THR A 60 25.80 4.30 11.27
C THR A 60 26.79 5.09 10.43
N GLY A 61 26.42 6.28 9.94
CA GLY A 61 27.21 7.04 8.96
C GLY A 61 27.37 6.34 7.60
N LEU A 62 26.65 5.24 7.34
CA LEU A 62 26.65 4.55 6.06
C LEU A 62 25.83 5.33 5.01
N ASP A 63 26.09 5.05 3.74
CA ASP A 63 25.48 5.75 2.62
C ASP A 63 23.95 5.53 2.56
N PRO A 64 23.12 6.57 2.77
CA PRO A 64 21.67 6.45 2.69
C PRO A 64 21.13 6.14 1.28
N ASP A 65 21.92 6.41 0.24
CA ASP A 65 21.52 6.09 -1.14
C ASP A 65 21.62 4.58 -1.44
N ALA A 66 22.28 3.81 -0.57
CA ALA A 66 22.31 2.35 -0.65
C ALA A 66 20.97 1.68 -0.26
N ILE A 67 20.05 2.44 0.36
CA ILE A 67 18.73 1.95 0.75
C ILE A 67 17.85 1.75 -0.49
N SER A 68 17.41 0.52 -0.71
CA SER A 68 16.33 0.22 -1.66
C SER A 68 15.01 0.77 -1.14
N PRO A 69 14.14 1.34 -2.00
CA PRO A 69 12.82 1.81 -1.60
C PRO A 69 11.85 0.67 -1.22
N VAL A 70 12.22 -0.59 -1.44
CA VAL A 70 11.41 -1.77 -1.13
C VAL A 70 11.61 -2.19 0.32
N TYR A 71 10.51 -2.37 1.06
CA TYR A 71 10.52 -2.77 2.45
C TYR A 71 9.54 -3.92 2.75
N VAL A 72 9.67 -4.49 3.95
CA VAL A 72 8.71 -5.44 4.54
C VAL A 72 8.21 -4.84 5.84
N VAL A 73 6.91 -4.91 6.10
CA VAL A 73 6.33 -4.43 7.36
C VAL A 73 6.25 -5.59 8.35
N VAL A 74 6.75 -5.35 9.56
CA VAL A 74 6.61 -6.26 10.71
C VAL A 74 5.84 -5.54 11.80
N GLU A 75 4.77 -6.17 12.29
CA GLU A 75 4.05 -5.65 13.46
C GLU A 75 4.85 -5.89 14.73
N ARG A 76 5.24 -4.82 15.41
CA ARG A 76 5.97 -4.92 16.67
C ARG A 76 5.04 -4.98 17.86
N ASP A 77 5.45 -5.79 18.82
CA ASP A 77 4.96 -5.78 20.19
C ASP A 77 6.15 -6.07 21.12
N VAL A 78 6.85 -5.03 21.52
CA VAL A 78 8.10 -5.13 22.28
C VAL A 78 8.08 -4.20 23.48
N THR A 79 8.65 -4.63 24.61
CA THR A 79 8.86 -3.74 25.75
C THR A 79 10.28 -3.20 25.73
N TRP A 80 10.40 -1.87 25.80
CA TRP A 80 11.67 -1.14 25.84
C TRP A 80 11.56 0.04 26.79
N LYS A 81 12.58 0.28 27.64
CA LYS A 81 12.58 1.38 28.63
C LYS A 81 11.36 1.34 29.59
N GLY A 82 10.82 0.14 29.85
CA GLY A 82 9.62 -0.06 30.67
C GLY A 82 8.29 0.35 30.00
N VAL A 83 8.32 0.66 28.69
CA VAL A 83 7.15 1.01 27.87
C VAL A 83 6.93 -0.10 26.84
N ARG A 84 5.68 -0.51 26.65
CA ARG A 84 5.29 -1.45 25.59
C ARG A 84 5.09 -0.65 24.29
N PHE A 85 5.94 -0.86 23.31
CA PHE A 85 5.78 -0.29 21.99
C PHE A 85 5.03 -1.26 21.08
N THR A 86 4.01 -0.75 20.40
CA THR A 86 3.23 -1.49 19.42
C THR A 86 3.19 -0.74 18.08
N GLY A 87 2.97 -1.44 16.98
CA GLY A 87 2.75 -0.84 15.67
C GLY A 87 3.76 -1.27 14.61
N PRO A 88 3.61 -0.77 13.37
CA PRO A 88 4.37 -1.26 12.24
C PRO A 88 5.81 -0.73 12.24
N GLU A 89 6.75 -1.65 12.03
CA GLU A 89 8.14 -1.35 11.66
C GLU A 89 8.38 -1.72 10.20
N ALA A 90 8.77 -0.74 9.37
CA ALA A 90 9.17 -0.98 7.99
C ALA A 90 10.67 -1.34 7.92
N PHE A 91 10.97 -2.57 7.52
CA PHE A 91 12.34 -3.05 7.33
C PHE A 91 12.78 -2.80 5.89
N PHE A 92 13.82 -2.00 5.70
CA PHE A 92 14.46 -1.73 4.41
C PHE A 92 15.74 -2.54 4.25
N LEU A 93 16.17 -2.74 3.01
CA LEU A 93 17.48 -3.31 2.70
C LEU A 93 18.43 -2.23 2.19
N ALA A 94 19.62 -2.15 2.79
CA ALA A 94 20.76 -1.41 2.26
C ALA A 94 21.87 -2.40 1.89
N ARG A 95 22.39 -2.35 0.65
CA ARG A 95 23.46 -3.26 0.19
C ARG A 95 24.77 -2.52 -0.03
N TYR A 96 25.87 -3.13 0.39
CA TYR A 96 27.21 -2.58 0.21
C TYR A 96 28.13 -3.59 -0.51
N ASP A 97 28.90 -3.12 -1.49
CA ASP A 97 29.85 -3.96 -2.25
C ASP A 97 31.18 -4.21 -1.51
N THR A 98 31.27 -3.80 -0.25
CA THR A 98 32.43 -3.96 0.62
C THR A 98 32.07 -4.86 1.81
N ASP A 99 33.03 -5.64 2.28
CA ASP A 99 32.89 -6.43 3.50
C ASP A 99 33.01 -5.55 4.74
N GLU A 100 32.06 -5.70 5.69
CA GLU A 100 31.99 -4.95 6.96
C GLU A 100 32.33 -3.45 6.82
N PRO A 101 31.56 -2.66 6.05
CA PRO A 101 31.84 -1.23 5.90
C PRO A 101 31.88 -0.54 7.26
N ALA A 102 32.78 0.43 7.39
CA ALA A 102 33.04 1.10 8.66
C ALA A 102 31.79 1.88 9.12
N VAL A 103 31.40 1.63 10.36
CA VAL A 103 30.23 2.24 10.99
C VAL A 103 30.69 3.32 11.97
N SER A 104 30.15 4.53 11.88
CA SER A 104 30.35 5.60 12.85
C SER A 104 29.18 5.71 13.83
N ALA A 105 29.44 6.16 15.06
CA ALA A 105 28.44 6.47 16.08
C ALA A 105 28.25 7.99 16.28
N ASP A 106 28.88 8.82 15.45
CA ASP A 106 28.99 10.26 15.67
C ASP A 106 27.65 11.01 15.61
N GLY A 107 26.61 10.40 15.01
CA GLY A 107 25.26 10.96 14.93
C GLY A 107 24.27 10.44 15.98
N LEU A 108 24.67 9.52 16.86
CA LEU A 108 23.80 9.04 17.94
C LEU A 108 23.53 10.12 18.97
N LEU A 109 22.30 10.17 19.49
CA LEU A 109 21.96 11.07 20.59
C LEU A 109 22.63 10.62 21.90
N ASP A 110 22.83 11.55 22.83
CA ASP A 110 23.52 11.30 24.11
C ASP A 110 22.92 10.11 24.89
N TYR A 111 21.60 9.95 24.83
CA TYR A 111 20.91 8.86 25.51
C TYR A 111 21.03 7.51 24.79
N GLU A 112 21.23 7.48 23.47
CA GLU A 112 21.45 6.25 22.68
C GLU A 112 22.86 5.73 22.89
N THR A 113 23.84 6.63 22.90
CA THR A 113 25.24 6.31 23.22
C THR A 113 25.36 5.64 24.59
N ALA A 114 24.52 6.03 25.55
CA ALA A 114 24.51 5.44 26.89
C ALA A 114 23.93 4.02 26.95
N THR A 115 23.12 3.61 25.97
CA THR A 115 22.45 2.30 25.91
C THR A 115 23.05 1.35 24.89
N LEU A 116 23.82 1.84 23.93
CA LEU A 116 24.50 1.02 22.94
C LEU A 116 25.67 0.26 23.59
N ASP A 117 25.63 -1.07 23.54
CA ASP A 117 26.64 -1.96 24.13
C ASP A 117 27.64 -2.45 23.08
N ASP A 118 27.17 -2.80 21.87
CA ASP A 118 28.01 -3.38 20.82
C ASP A 118 27.40 -3.19 19.41
N ARG A 119 28.20 -3.40 18.36
CA ARG A 119 27.80 -3.41 16.95
C ARG A 119 28.55 -4.51 16.21
N ARG A 120 27.84 -5.35 15.46
CA ARG A 120 28.45 -6.49 14.76
C ARG A 120 27.81 -6.74 13.41
N TRP A 121 28.65 -7.12 12.45
CA TRP A 121 28.20 -7.75 11.21
C TRP A 121 28.04 -9.25 11.46
N VAL A 122 26.81 -9.75 11.43
CA VAL A 122 26.46 -11.14 11.75
C VAL A 122 25.80 -11.78 10.55
N HIS A 123 26.24 -12.98 10.17
CA HIS A 123 25.59 -13.72 9.09
C HIS A 123 24.21 -14.23 9.57
N PRO A 124 23.14 -14.15 8.76
CA PRO A 124 21.80 -14.58 9.19
C PRO A 124 21.71 -16.00 9.74
N ALA A 125 22.55 -16.92 9.21
CA ALA A 125 22.65 -18.30 9.72
C ALA A 125 23.13 -18.41 11.18
N ASP A 126 23.76 -17.36 11.71
CA ASP A 126 24.29 -17.32 13.08
C ASP A 126 23.38 -16.53 14.04
N PHE A 127 22.22 -16.04 13.58
CA PHE A 127 21.28 -15.26 14.40
C PHE A 127 20.79 -16.02 15.64
N GLU A 128 20.60 -17.34 15.53
CA GLU A 128 20.20 -18.19 16.67
C GLU A 128 21.26 -18.25 17.78
N SER A 129 22.50 -17.84 17.51
CA SER A 129 23.58 -17.80 18.50
C SER A 129 23.59 -16.52 19.34
N LEU A 130 22.77 -15.52 18.97
CA LEU A 130 22.62 -14.27 19.70
C LEU A 130 21.71 -14.48 20.91
N ASP A 131 21.84 -13.63 21.93
CA ASP A 131 21.05 -13.73 23.15
C ASP A 131 19.56 -13.42 22.91
N ARG A 132 19.22 -12.20 22.51
CA ARG A 132 17.86 -11.82 22.16
C ARG A 132 17.88 -11.03 20.86
N LEU A 133 17.31 -11.61 19.80
CA LEU A 133 17.16 -10.96 18.51
C LEU A 133 15.76 -10.38 18.37
N GLU A 134 15.69 -9.16 17.87
CA GLU A 134 14.45 -8.42 17.70
C GLU A 134 14.35 -7.88 16.26
N PRO A 135 13.26 -8.21 15.52
CA PRO A 135 12.23 -9.18 15.86
C PRO A 135 12.77 -10.63 15.86
N PRO A 136 12.12 -11.58 16.56
CA PRO A 136 12.53 -13.00 16.54
C PRO A 136 12.58 -13.60 15.13
N GLU A 137 11.68 -13.16 14.25
CA GLU A 137 11.55 -13.54 12.84
C GLU A 137 12.51 -12.78 11.90
N LEU A 138 13.51 -12.06 12.43
CA LEU A 138 14.41 -11.24 11.60
C LEU A 138 15.11 -12.05 10.49
N ALA A 139 15.41 -13.34 10.70
CA ALA A 139 15.97 -14.19 9.65
C ALA A 139 15.04 -14.31 8.42
N ASP A 140 13.74 -14.48 8.65
CA ASP A 140 12.73 -14.55 7.60
C ASP A 140 12.54 -13.18 6.92
N VAL A 141 12.57 -12.10 7.71
CA VAL A 141 12.52 -10.72 7.19
C VAL A 141 13.69 -10.43 6.27
N VAL A 142 14.91 -10.83 6.67
CA VAL A 142 16.11 -10.68 5.84
C VAL A 142 15.96 -11.51 4.56
N ALA A 143 15.50 -12.75 4.64
CA ALA A 143 15.30 -13.60 3.47
C ALA A 143 14.29 -12.99 2.49
N ASP A 144 13.15 -12.50 2.99
CA ASP A 144 12.11 -11.86 2.18
C ASP A 144 12.62 -10.57 1.53
N LEU A 145 13.28 -9.70 2.30
CA LEU A 145 13.92 -8.50 1.76
C LEU A 145 14.94 -8.81 0.68
N MET A 146 15.78 -9.83 0.90
CA MET A 146 16.78 -10.25 -0.08
C MET A 146 16.12 -10.73 -1.37
N ALA A 147 15.00 -11.46 -1.29
CA ALA A 147 14.24 -11.95 -2.44
C ALA A 147 13.51 -10.82 -3.18
N ARG A 148 12.82 -9.93 -2.46
CA ARG A 148 12.12 -8.75 -3.01
C ARG A 148 13.08 -7.80 -3.73
N ASN A 149 14.29 -7.66 -3.20
CA ASN A 149 15.37 -6.84 -3.76
C ASN A 149 16.35 -7.62 -4.64
N ALA A 150 16.11 -8.90 -4.90
CA ALA A 150 16.96 -9.65 -5.80
C ALA A 150 16.85 -9.03 -7.19
N PRO A 151 17.98 -8.69 -7.85
CA PRO A 151 17.96 -8.14 -9.20
C PRO A 151 17.13 -9.06 -10.07
N ASP A 152 16.11 -8.52 -10.72
CA ASP A 152 15.43 -9.26 -11.75
C ASP A 152 16.30 -9.22 -13.00
N LEU A 153 17.32 -10.10 -13.03
CA LEU A 153 18.30 -10.15 -14.10
C LEU A 153 17.62 -10.25 -15.48
N ASP A 154 16.41 -10.81 -15.54
CA ASP A 154 15.59 -10.87 -16.75
C ASP A 154 14.97 -9.52 -17.13
N ALA A 155 14.52 -8.69 -16.18
CA ALA A 155 13.90 -7.40 -16.48
C ALA A 155 14.94 -6.36 -16.92
N GLU A 156 16.08 -6.28 -16.24
CA GLU A 156 17.16 -5.35 -16.64
C GLU A 156 17.81 -5.78 -17.96
N SER A 157 18.09 -7.08 -18.12
CA SER A 157 18.58 -7.62 -19.40
C SER A 157 17.54 -7.47 -20.51
N PHE A 158 16.25 -7.59 -20.20
CA PHE A 158 15.17 -7.34 -21.16
C PHE A 158 15.14 -5.88 -21.60
N ILE A 159 15.10 -4.92 -20.69
CA ILE A 159 15.07 -3.48 -21.04
C ILE A 159 16.31 -3.12 -21.86
N THR A 160 17.49 -3.54 -21.38
CA THR A 160 18.77 -3.28 -22.04
C THR A 160 18.86 -3.98 -23.40
N GLY A 161 18.41 -5.23 -23.52
CA GLY A 161 18.44 -5.98 -24.77
C GLY A 161 17.40 -5.51 -25.78
N ARG A 162 16.20 -5.12 -25.32
CA ARG A 162 15.09 -4.68 -26.16
C ARG A 162 15.32 -3.30 -26.76
N TYR A 163 15.75 -2.35 -25.95
CA TYR A 163 15.91 -0.96 -26.37
C TYR A 163 17.36 -0.63 -26.73
N GLY A 164 18.33 -1.41 -26.26
CA GLY A 164 19.74 -1.24 -26.59
C GLY A 164 20.23 0.18 -26.28
N PRO A 165 20.93 0.85 -27.21
CA PRO A 165 21.48 2.19 -26.98
C PRO A 165 20.43 3.31 -26.87
N ARG A 166 19.14 3.01 -27.14
CA ARG A 166 18.05 3.97 -26.99
C ARG A 166 17.63 4.17 -25.54
N ALA A 167 17.98 3.23 -24.65
CA ALA A 167 17.64 3.28 -23.24
C ALA A 167 18.87 3.56 -22.36
N THR A 168 18.67 4.31 -21.28
CA THR A 168 19.62 4.31 -20.16
C THR A 168 19.50 3.02 -19.34
N ALA A 169 20.47 2.76 -18.47
CA ALA A 169 20.34 1.67 -17.51
C ALA A 169 19.07 1.85 -16.65
N PRO A 170 18.23 0.81 -16.49
CA PRO A 170 17.06 0.86 -15.62
C PRO A 170 17.46 0.97 -14.15
N ALA A 171 16.71 1.78 -13.40
CA ALA A 171 16.80 1.88 -11.95
C ALA A 171 15.49 1.40 -11.33
N LEU A 172 15.56 0.48 -10.37
CA LEU A 172 14.37 0.02 -9.64
C LEU A 172 13.73 1.19 -8.89
N LEU A 173 12.46 1.47 -9.17
CA LEU A 173 11.65 2.47 -8.46
C LEU A 173 10.85 1.86 -7.31
N GLY A 174 10.44 0.61 -7.44
CA GLY A 174 9.63 -0.08 -6.45
C GLY A 174 9.29 -1.49 -6.90
N ALA A 175 8.89 -2.32 -5.93
CA ALA A 175 8.40 -3.66 -6.14
C ALA A 175 7.21 -3.86 -5.20
N GLY A 176 6.08 -4.34 -5.74
CA GLY A 176 4.94 -4.80 -4.95
C GLY A 176 4.75 -6.30 -5.11
N GLU A 177 3.63 -6.81 -4.60
CA GLU A 177 3.31 -8.24 -4.58
C GLU A 177 3.21 -8.86 -6.00
N TRP A 178 2.77 -8.06 -6.97
CA TRP A 178 2.44 -8.54 -8.32
C TRP A 178 3.34 -8.00 -9.44
N SER A 179 4.07 -6.91 -9.18
CA SER A 179 4.85 -6.22 -10.21
C SER A 179 6.10 -5.52 -9.65
N ARG A 180 7.09 -5.31 -10.53
CA ARG A 180 8.29 -4.51 -10.27
C ARG A 180 8.34 -3.35 -11.27
N ALA A 181 8.64 -2.15 -10.80
CA ALA A 181 8.69 -0.93 -11.60
C ALA A 181 10.13 -0.39 -11.73
N TYR A 182 10.56 -0.12 -12.95
CA TYR A 182 11.89 0.39 -13.30
C TYR A 182 11.80 1.72 -14.03
N ALA A 183 12.55 2.74 -13.60
CA ALA A 183 12.71 3.99 -14.34
C ALA A 183 13.91 3.94 -15.27
N PHE A 184 13.74 4.49 -16.47
CA PHE A 184 14.83 4.76 -17.41
C PHE A 184 14.40 5.85 -18.39
N THR A 185 15.35 6.35 -19.18
CA THR A 185 15.06 7.22 -20.32
C THR A 185 15.06 6.37 -21.58
N LEU A 186 14.06 6.53 -22.45
CA LEU A 186 13.95 5.88 -23.76
C LEU A 186 13.85 6.96 -24.85
N ASP A 187 14.82 7.01 -25.76
CA ASP A 187 14.92 8.03 -26.82
C ASP A 187 14.88 9.49 -26.29
N GLY A 188 15.38 9.72 -25.08
CA GLY A 188 15.37 11.04 -24.43
C GLY A 188 14.12 11.32 -23.59
N ASP A 189 13.15 10.42 -23.58
CA ASP A 189 11.91 10.54 -22.81
C ASP A 189 11.95 9.72 -21.51
N ASP A 190 11.48 10.30 -20.40
CA ASP A 190 11.38 9.57 -19.14
C ASP A 190 10.23 8.56 -19.16
N VAL A 191 10.55 7.29 -18.89
CA VAL A 191 9.60 6.18 -18.90
C VAL A 191 9.75 5.31 -17.65
N ILE A 192 8.69 4.54 -17.37
CA ILE A 192 8.67 3.47 -16.39
C ILE A 192 8.34 2.17 -17.11
N ALA A 193 9.07 1.09 -16.83
CA ALA A 193 8.69 -0.27 -17.15
C ALA A 193 8.13 -0.96 -15.90
N LYS A 194 6.88 -1.43 -15.94
CA LYS A 194 6.37 -2.41 -14.97
C LYS A 194 6.49 -3.81 -15.57
N VAL A 195 7.01 -4.77 -14.80
CA VAL A 195 7.09 -6.19 -15.16
C VAL A 195 6.36 -7.00 -14.09
N GLY A 196 5.46 -7.88 -14.51
CA GLY A 196 4.61 -8.65 -13.60
C GLY A 196 4.06 -9.92 -14.21
N ALA A 197 3.35 -10.71 -13.40
CA ALA A 197 2.79 -12.00 -13.83
C ALA A 197 1.48 -11.86 -14.63
N HIS A 198 0.80 -10.72 -14.56
CA HIS A 198 -0.56 -10.54 -15.11
C HIS A 198 -0.59 -9.44 -16.17
N GLY A 199 -0.88 -9.79 -17.43
CA GLY A 199 -0.90 -8.85 -18.55
C GLY A 199 -2.18 -8.02 -18.70
N ASP A 200 -3.29 -8.47 -18.10
CA ASP A 200 -4.60 -7.83 -18.26
C ASP A 200 -4.62 -6.45 -17.59
N ASP A 201 -3.98 -6.31 -16.44
CA ASP A 201 -3.87 -5.05 -15.69
C ASP A 201 -3.23 -3.95 -16.58
N PHE A 202 -2.18 -4.31 -17.32
CA PHE A 202 -1.51 -3.41 -18.27
C PHE A 202 -2.34 -3.08 -19.52
N ALA A 203 -3.23 -3.98 -19.94
CA ALA A 203 -4.15 -3.70 -21.04
C ALA A 203 -5.19 -2.65 -20.62
N LYS A 204 -5.62 -2.69 -19.36
CA LYS A 204 -6.56 -1.73 -18.79
C LYS A 204 -5.93 -0.35 -18.65
N ASP A 205 -4.70 -0.25 -18.18
CA ASP A 205 -3.94 1.01 -18.18
C ASP A 205 -3.91 1.66 -19.56
N ALA A 206 -3.58 0.89 -20.61
CA ALA A 206 -3.53 1.40 -21.98
C ALA A 206 -4.90 1.88 -22.47
N ALA A 207 -5.96 1.12 -22.18
CA ALA A 207 -7.32 1.46 -22.58
C ALA A 207 -7.82 2.72 -21.88
N VAL A 208 -7.57 2.87 -20.57
CA VAL A 208 -7.97 4.06 -19.83
C VAL A 208 -7.12 5.27 -20.21
N ALA A 209 -5.81 5.12 -20.43
CA ALA A 209 -4.96 6.20 -20.91
C ALA A 209 -5.45 6.78 -22.25
N ALA A 210 -5.93 5.90 -23.14
CA ALA A 210 -6.54 6.33 -24.40
C ALA A 210 -7.89 7.03 -24.19
N LEU A 211 -8.76 6.47 -23.34
CA LEU A 211 -10.10 6.97 -23.07
C LEU A 211 -10.10 8.32 -22.31
N ALA A 212 -9.20 8.47 -21.35
CA ALA A 212 -9.13 9.64 -20.46
C ALA A 212 -8.34 10.81 -21.06
N ARG A 213 -7.78 10.66 -22.27
CA ARG A 213 -6.93 11.68 -22.91
C ARG A 213 -7.61 13.05 -22.96
N GLY A 214 -6.99 14.04 -22.32
CA GLY A 214 -7.51 15.41 -22.24
C GLY A 214 -8.60 15.64 -21.18
N VAL A 215 -8.92 14.60 -20.39
CA VAL A 215 -9.91 14.64 -19.30
C VAL A 215 -9.22 14.43 -17.95
N VAL A 216 -8.46 13.34 -17.82
CA VAL A 216 -7.64 13.01 -16.64
C VAL A 216 -6.25 12.63 -17.14
N ASP A 217 -5.20 13.06 -16.44
CA ASP A 217 -3.84 12.65 -16.78
C ASP A 217 -3.62 11.21 -16.31
N VAL A 218 -3.55 10.30 -17.27
CA VAL A 218 -3.24 8.88 -17.08
C VAL A 218 -2.02 8.60 -17.98
N PRO A 219 -0.92 8.05 -17.43
CA PRO A 219 0.30 7.85 -18.18
C PRO A 219 0.08 7.12 -19.50
N GLU A 220 0.59 7.70 -20.59
CA GLU A 220 0.52 7.07 -21.90
C GLU A 220 1.37 5.80 -21.91
N VAL A 221 0.74 4.67 -22.24
CA VAL A 221 1.42 3.40 -22.50
C VAL A 221 2.11 3.50 -23.86
N VAL A 222 3.45 3.48 -23.81
CA VAL A 222 4.34 3.49 -24.98
C VAL A 222 4.39 2.10 -25.62
N GLU A 223 4.50 1.07 -24.78
CA GLU A 223 4.62 -0.30 -25.25
C GLU A 223 4.08 -1.30 -24.21
N ARG A 224 3.61 -2.46 -24.65
CA ARG A 224 3.30 -3.60 -23.78
C ARG A 224 3.54 -4.91 -24.51
N GLY A 225 3.85 -5.97 -23.77
CA GLY A 225 4.09 -7.28 -24.35
C GLY A 225 4.45 -8.34 -23.32
N MET A 226 5.13 -9.38 -23.78
CA MET A 226 5.65 -10.46 -22.94
C MET A 226 7.17 -10.54 -23.03
N THR A 227 7.80 -10.92 -21.92
CA THR A 227 9.21 -11.28 -21.82
C THR A 227 9.31 -12.61 -21.05
N GLY A 228 9.67 -13.68 -21.76
CA GLY A 228 9.56 -15.04 -21.21
C GLY A 228 8.10 -15.37 -20.84
N GLU A 229 7.88 -15.76 -19.59
CA GLU A 229 6.55 -16.05 -19.02
C GLU A 229 5.88 -14.85 -18.35
N ARG A 230 6.52 -13.67 -18.36
CA ARG A 230 6.00 -12.46 -17.71
C ARG A 230 5.53 -11.42 -18.69
N HIS A 231 4.64 -10.55 -18.21
CA HIS A 231 4.14 -9.42 -18.95
C HIS A 231 4.92 -8.16 -18.58
N PHE A 232 5.02 -7.23 -19.53
CA PHE A 232 5.56 -5.91 -19.25
C PHE A 232 4.71 -4.82 -19.88
N VAL A 233 4.78 -3.63 -19.29
CA VAL A 233 4.30 -2.37 -19.87
C VAL A 233 5.37 -1.30 -19.69
N VAL A 234 5.58 -0.50 -20.72
CA VAL A 234 6.38 0.71 -20.69
C VAL A 234 5.46 1.89 -20.89
N ALA A 235 5.44 2.81 -19.92
CA ALA A 235 4.60 4.00 -19.95
C ALA A 235 5.42 5.27 -19.69
N ARG A 236 4.91 6.42 -20.13
CA ARG A 236 5.49 7.72 -19.82
C ARG A 236 5.53 7.93 -18.30
N ARG A 237 6.62 8.47 -17.78
CA ARG A 237 6.73 8.72 -16.34
C ARG A 237 5.96 9.97 -15.93
N ALA A 238 4.92 9.81 -15.13
CA ALA A 238 4.32 10.91 -14.39
C ALA A 238 5.19 11.29 -13.17
N ARG A 239 5.16 12.57 -12.78
CA ARG A 239 5.93 13.11 -11.64
C ARG A 239 5.01 13.87 -10.69
N GLY A 240 5.22 13.68 -9.40
CA GLY A 240 4.49 14.34 -8.31
C GLY A 240 4.83 13.70 -6.96
N THR A 241 4.24 14.23 -5.91
CA THR A 241 4.17 13.57 -4.59
C THR A 241 2.95 12.65 -4.58
N TYR A 242 2.99 11.53 -3.88
CA TYR A 242 1.81 10.66 -3.81
C TYR A 242 0.74 11.27 -2.89
N LEU A 243 -0.53 11.07 -3.24
CA LEU A 243 -1.66 11.57 -2.46
C LEU A 243 -1.58 11.12 -1.00
N ASP A 244 -1.21 9.87 -0.79
CA ASP A 244 -1.14 9.18 0.51
C ASP A 244 0.02 9.67 1.40
N GLU A 245 0.95 10.43 0.83
CA GLU A 245 2.06 11.05 1.55
C GLU A 245 1.71 12.45 2.08
N LEU A 246 0.54 13.00 1.73
CA LEU A 246 0.11 14.30 2.21
C LEU A 246 -0.35 14.23 3.68
N ASP A 247 -0.17 15.33 4.41
CA ASP A 247 -0.83 15.54 5.69
C ASP A 247 -2.30 16.00 5.50
N GLY A 248 -3.02 16.20 6.60
CA GLY A 248 -4.43 16.57 6.57
C GLY A 248 -4.70 17.93 5.91
N ASP A 249 -3.76 18.88 5.96
CA ASP A 249 -3.88 20.17 5.31
C ASP A 249 -3.66 20.06 3.80
N GLY A 250 -2.64 19.31 3.38
CA GLY A 250 -2.41 18.95 1.98
C GLY A 250 -3.58 18.17 1.38
N MET A 251 -4.13 17.20 2.12
CA MET A 251 -5.32 16.46 1.70
C MET A 251 -6.52 17.38 1.52
N ARG A 252 -6.73 18.33 2.44
CA ARG A 252 -7.82 19.32 2.34
C ARG A 252 -7.66 20.24 1.13
N GLU A 253 -6.43 20.65 0.83
CA GLU A 253 -6.13 21.46 -0.35
C GLU A 253 -6.44 20.70 -1.65
N VAL A 254 -6.10 19.41 -1.72
CA VAL A 254 -6.17 18.59 -2.94
C VAL A 254 -7.55 17.95 -3.14
N LEU A 255 -8.32 17.71 -2.08
CA LEU A 255 -9.60 17.00 -2.13
C LEU A 255 -10.58 17.56 -3.19
N PRO A 256 -10.76 18.88 -3.36
CA PRO A 256 -11.60 19.41 -4.43
C PRO A 256 -11.15 18.97 -5.83
N SER A 257 -9.83 18.90 -6.07
CA SER A 257 -9.27 18.41 -7.33
C SER A 257 -9.50 16.92 -7.51
N LEU A 258 -9.38 16.12 -6.44
CA LEU A 258 -9.64 14.67 -6.48
C LEU A 258 -11.11 14.38 -6.80
N LEU A 259 -12.04 15.08 -6.16
CA LEU A 259 -13.48 14.94 -6.42
C LEU A 259 -13.86 15.37 -7.84
N ALA A 260 -13.17 16.37 -8.41
CA ALA A 260 -13.35 16.74 -9.81
C ALA A 260 -12.85 15.65 -10.76
N VAL A 261 -11.71 15.02 -10.46
CA VAL A 261 -11.16 13.90 -11.25
C VAL A 261 -12.09 12.69 -11.21
N THR A 262 -12.56 12.26 -10.04
CA THR A 262 -13.49 11.12 -9.95
C THR A 262 -14.81 11.39 -10.68
N ARG A 263 -15.33 12.63 -10.61
CA ARG A 263 -16.48 13.05 -11.42
C ARG A 263 -16.19 12.99 -12.92
N ALA A 264 -14.99 13.38 -13.36
CA ALA A 264 -14.60 13.32 -14.76
C ALA A 264 -14.49 11.88 -15.28
N VAL A 265 -13.89 10.98 -14.49
CA VAL A 265 -13.81 9.53 -14.77
C VAL A 265 -15.19 8.93 -14.96
N ARG A 266 -16.14 9.27 -14.07
CA ARG A 266 -17.55 8.83 -14.15
C ARG A 266 -18.29 9.31 -15.41
N GLY A 267 -17.78 10.35 -16.07
CA GLY A 267 -18.31 10.89 -17.31
C GLY A 267 -17.71 10.27 -18.57
N LEU A 268 -16.69 9.42 -18.45
CA LEU A 268 -16.07 8.75 -19.59
C LEU A 268 -17.03 7.72 -20.19
N SER A 269 -17.10 7.67 -21.52
CA SER A 269 -17.90 6.68 -22.24
C SER A 269 -17.10 5.37 -22.33
N VAL A 270 -17.51 4.37 -21.54
CA VAL A 270 -16.82 3.07 -21.50
C VAL A 270 -17.34 2.12 -22.60
N PRO A 271 -16.45 1.55 -23.44
CA PRO A 271 -16.83 0.53 -24.43
C PRO A 271 -17.26 -0.78 -23.74
N GLY A 272 -17.82 -1.71 -24.51
CA GLY A 272 -18.25 -3.03 -24.03
C GLY A 272 -19.53 -3.01 -23.18
N SER A 273 -19.75 -4.09 -22.44
CA SER A 273 -20.99 -4.43 -21.74
C SER A 273 -20.73 -5.02 -20.34
N GLY A 274 -21.80 -5.18 -19.56
CA GLY A 274 -21.74 -5.79 -18.23
C GLY A 274 -21.19 -4.90 -17.11
N PHE A 275 -21.09 -5.50 -15.92
CA PHE A 275 -20.68 -4.89 -14.65
C PHE A 275 -19.57 -5.70 -13.96
N GLY A 276 -18.84 -5.04 -13.05
CA GLY A 276 -17.71 -5.62 -12.32
C GLY A 276 -16.38 -5.44 -13.03
N THR A 277 -15.38 -6.24 -12.65
CA THR A 277 -14.04 -6.19 -13.23
C THR A 277 -14.10 -6.55 -14.71
N TRP A 278 -13.70 -5.60 -15.56
CA TRP A 278 -13.71 -5.76 -17.01
C TRP A 278 -12.37 -6.30 -17.52
N GLY A 279 -12.44 -7.05 -18.63
CA GLY A 279 -11.29 -7.66 -19.28
C GLY A 279 -10.71 -6.79 -20.41
N PRO A 280 -9.60 -7.21 -21.04
CA PRO A 280 -8.97 -6.47 -22.14
C PRO A 280 -9.85 -6.23 -23.39
N ASP A 281 -10.93 -6.99 -23.55
CA ASP A 281 -11.95 -6.82 -24.58
C ASP A 281 -12.94 -5.68 -24.27
N GLY A 282 -12.90 -5.15 -23.04
CA GLY A 282 -13.77 -4.09 -22.56
C GLY A 282 -15.10 -4.60 -22.02
N ASP A 283 -15.33 -5.92 -21.93
CA ASP A 283 -16.54 -6.49 -21.36
C ASP A 283 -16.31 -6.89 -19.89
N ALA A 284 -17.38 -6.83 -19.09
CA ALA A 284 -17.40 -7.31 -17.72
C ALA A 284 -18.43 -8.44 -17.57
N PRO A 285 -18.21 -9.41 -16.66
CA PRO A 285 -18.89 -10.70 -16.71
C PRO A 285 -20.32 -10.69 -16.15
N HIS A 286 -20.74 -9.64 -15.43
CA HIS A 286 -22.01 -9.63 -14.72
C HIS A 286 -23.10 -8.84 -15.46
N GLY A 287 -24.35 -9.29 -15.38
CA GLY A 287 -25.49 -8.67 -16.04
C GLY A 287 -26.04 -7.45 -15.30
N SER A 288 -25.76 -7.32 -14.01
CA SER A 288 -26.17 -6.19 -13.15
C SER A 288 -25.07 -5.80 -12.17
N TRP A 289 -25.18 -4.61 -11.59
CA TRP A 289 -24.29 -4.14 -10.54
C TRP A 289 -24.43 -4.97 -9.26
N ALA A 290 -25.66 -5.41 -8.95
CA ALA A 290 -25.91 -6.28 -7.81
C ALA A 290 -25.20 -7.64 -7.94
N GLU A 291 -25.21 -8.23 -9.14
CA GLU A 291 -24.47 -9.47 -9.42
C GLU A 291 -22.95 -9.28 -9.28
N ALA A 292 -22.42 -8.14 -9.75
CA ALA A 292 -21.00 -7.82 -9.62
C ALA A 292 -20.57 -7.69 -8.16
N LEU A 293 -21.34 -6.97 -7.33
CA LEU A 293 -21.09 -6.86 -5.89
C LEU A 293 -21.19 -8.22 -5.17
N ALA A 294 -22.12 -9.08 -5.59
CA ALA A 294 -22.28 -10.40 -4.99
C ALA A 294 -21.15 -11.38 -5.34
N ALA A 295 -20.29 -11.07 -6.32
CA ALA A 295 -19.23 -11.96 -6.80
C ALA A 295 -18.22 -12.33 -5.69
N ILE A 296 -17.92 -11.42 -4.75
CA ILE A 296 -17.06 -11.68 -3.57
C ILE A 296 -17.62 -12.79 -2.67
N LEU A 297 -18.93 -13.06 -2.74
CA LEU A 297 -19.61 -14.10 -1.98
C LEU A 297 -19.64 -15.45 -2.72
N GLY A 298 -19.15 -15.48 -3.96
CA GLY A 298 -19.06 -16.66 -4.81
C GLY A 298 -17.74 -17.41 -4.69
N PRO A 299 -17.35 -18.17 -5.74
CA PRO A 299 -16.05 -18.84 -5.82
C PRO A 299 -14.88 -17.87 -5.58
N GLU A 300 -13.82 -18.35 -4.93
CA GLU A 300 -12.65 -17.53 -4.65
C GLU A 300 -11.92 -17.12 -5.93
N HIS A 301 -11.48 -15.87 -5.99
CA HIS A 301 -10.61 -15.42 -7.07
C HIS A 301 -9.23 -16.09 -6.94
N PRO A 302 -8.62 -16.58 -8.04
CA PRO A 302 -7.34 -17.30 -7.96
C PRO A 302 -6.20 -16.51 -7.29
N ARG A 303 -6.18 -15.17 -7.43
CA ARG A 303 -5.15 -14.31 -6.80
C ARG A 303 -5.19 -14.30 -5.27
N VAL A 304 -6.31 -14.70 -4.66
CA VAL A 304 -6.48 -14.75 -3.19
C VAL A 304 -6.95 -16.14 -2.72
N ALA A 305 -6.66 -17.20 -3.47
CA ALA A 305 -7.13 -18.55 -3.16
C ALA A 305 -6.77 -18.99 -1.72
N GLY A 306 -7.70 -19.64 -1.04
CA GLY A 306 -7.59 -20.09 0.35
C GLY A 306 -8.11 -19.11 1.39
N TRP A 307 -8.50 -17.89 1.00
CA TRP A 307 -8.91 -16.86 1.95
C TRP A 307 -10.13 -17.24 2.79
N ARG A 308 -11.10 -18.00 2.26
CA ARG A 308 -12.28 -18.41 3.05
C ARG A 308 -11.89 -19.39 4.15
N ALA A 309 -10.99 -20.32 3.85
CA ALA A 309 -10.48 -21.26 4.84
C ALA A 309 -9.70 -20.51 5.94
N ALA A 310 -8.85 -19.56 5.55
CA ALA A 310 -8.13 -18.70 6.48
C ALA A 310 -9.10 -17.87 7.34
N LEU A 311 -10.10 -17.24 6.73
CA LEU A 311 -11.13 -16.45 7.42
C LEU A 311 -11.92 -17.30 8.43
N ALA A 312 -12.34 -18.50 8.05
CA ALA A 312 -13.08 -19.41 8.92
C ALA A 312 -12.24 -19.90 10.11
N SER A 313 -10.91 -20.00 9.94
CA SER A 313 -9.98 -20.33 11.03
C SER A 313 -9.63 -19.14 11.93
N SER A 314 -9.95 -17.91 11.49
CA SER A 314 -9.64 -16.70 12.25
C SER A 314 -10.56 -16.53 13.46
N PRO A 315 -10.08 -15.96 14.57
CA PRO A 315 -10.88 -15.75 15.78
C PRO A 315 -11.96 -14.66 15.63
N THR A 316 -11.87 -13.81 14.61
CA THR A 316 -12.67 -12.57 14.49
C THR A 316 -13.48 -12.46 13.19
N GLY A 317 -13.13 -13.17 12.12
CA GLY A 317 -13.63 -12.84 10.79
C GLY A 317 -14.90 -13.55 10.31
N GLY A 318 -15.15 -14.81 10.70
CA GLY A 318 -16.24 -15.62 10.10
C GLY A 318 -17.64 -15.04 10.29
N GLY A 319 -18.08 -14.87 11.54
CA GLY A 319 -19.43 -14.38 11.85
C GLY A 319 -19.71 -12.95 11.36
N PRO A 320 -18.84 -11.96 11.63
CA PRO A 320 -19.02 -10.60 11.11
C PRO A 320 -19.06 -10.53 9.59
N PHE A 321 -18.25 -11.34 8.89
CA PHE A 321 -18.27 -11.42 7.43
C PHE A 321 -19.62 -11.91 6.91
N GLU A 322 -20.19 -12.97 7.49
CA GLU A 322 -21.49 -13.53 7.10
C GLU A 322 -22.63 -12.51 7.28
N GLU A 323 -22.67 -11.82 8.42
CA GLU A 323 -23.68 -10.80 8.70
C GLU A 323 -23.57 -9.62 7.71
N ALA A 324 -22.35 -9.13 7.47
CA ALA A 324 -22.12 -8.06 6.50
C ALA A 324 -22.46 -8.51 5.06
N ALA A 325 -22.19 -9.76 4.71
CA ALA A 325 -22.54 -10.33 3.41
C ALA A 325 -24.05 -10.42 3.17
N GLU A 326 -24.84 -10.73 4.21
CA GLU A 326 -26.31 -10.69 4.13
C GLU A 326 -26.81 -9.26 3.87
N SER A 327 -26.30 -8.29 4.62
CA SER A 327 -26.63 -6.87 4.43
C SER A 327 -26.24 -6.35 3.03
N LEU A 328 -25.07 -6.77 2.51
CA LEU A 328 -24.65 -6.45 1.15
C LEU A 328 -25.68 -6.95 0.12
N ARG A 329 -26.14 -8.20 0.23
CA ARG A 329 -27.12 -8.76 -0.73
C ARG A 329 -28.42 -7.99 -0.74
N GLU A 330 -28.92 -7.59 0.43
CA GLU A 330 -30.15 -6.79 0.55
C GLU A 330 -29.98 -5.40 -0.08
N MET A 331 -28.90 -4.68 0.26
CA MET A 331 -28.66 -3.34 -0.26
C MET A 331 -28.35 -3.33 -1.75
N ALA A 332 -27.58 -4.30 -2.24
CA ALA A 332 -27.19 -4.41 -3.64
C ALA A 332 -28.43 -4.54 -4.55
N GLY A 333 -29.43 -5.32 -4.14
CA GLY A 333 -30.69 -5.44 -4.88
C GLY A 333 -31.54 -4.16 -4.94
N ALA A 334 -31.28 -3.19 -4.06
CA ALA A 334 -31.93 -1.88 -4.06
C ALA A 334 -31.09 -0.79 -4.74
N CYS A 335 -29.84 -1.07 -5.11
CA CYS A 335 -28.99 -0.13 -5.83
C CYS A 335 -29.34 -0.12 -7.34
N PRO A 336 -29.29 1.04 -8.01
CA PRO A 336 -29.54 1.12 -9.45
C PRO A 336 -28.37 0.54 -10.25
N ASP A 337 -28.67 0.01 -11.43
CA ASP A 337 -27.69 -0.41 -12.44
C ASP A 337 -27.08 0.79 -13.15
N VAL A 338 -26.22 1.52 -12.44
CA VAL A 338 -25.40 2.60 -13.00
C VAL A 338 -24.08 2.02 -13.47
N ARG A 339 -23.76 2.20 -14.76
CA ARG A 339 -22.53 1.68 -15.38
C ARG A 339 -21.57 2.82 -15.70
N GLN A 340 -20.60 3.05 -14.82
CA GLN A 340 -19.55 4.05 -14.95
C GLN A 340 -18.18 3.39 -14.76
N LEU A 341 -17.12 4.00 -15.29
CA LEU A 341 -15.77 3.61 -14.94
C LEU A 341 -15.52 3.97 -13.47
N VAL A 342 -14.99 3.01 -12.73
CA VAL A 342 -14.57 3.14 -11.34
C VAL A 342 -13.12 2.71 -11.28
N HIS A 343 -12.26 3.50 -10.64
CA HIS A 343 -10.87 3.11 -10.45
C HIS A 343 -10.74 1.96 -9.44
N SER A 344 -11.52 2.02 -8.37
CA SER A 344 -11.58 1.05 -7.27
C SER A 344 -10.28 0.95 -6.48
N ASP A 345 -9.38 1.92 -6.65
CA ASP A 345 -8.04 1.84 -6.10
C ASP A 345 -7.28 3.18 -6.01
N LEU A 346 -7.97 4.24 -5.58
CA LEU A 346 -7.46 5.62 -5.66
C LEU A 346 -6.42 6.02 -4.61
N LEU A 347 -5.89 5.06 -3.87
CA LEU A 347 -4.96 5.31 -2.76
C LEU A 347 -3.69 4.48 -3.01
N TYR A 348 -2.77 4.45 -2.06
CA TYR A 348 -1.61 3.55 -2.06
C TYR A 348 -0.68 3.77 -3.24
N ARG A 349 -0.32 5.04 -3.42
CA ARG A 349 0.61 5.54 -4.45
C ARG A 349 0.05 5.46 -5.88
N ASN A 350 -1.26 5.29 -6.04
CA ASN A 350 -1.92 5.34 -7.35
C ASN A 350 -2.33 6.74 -7.79
N VAL A 351 -2.20 7.76 -6.92
CA VAL A 351 -2.55 9.14 -7.28
C VAL A 351 -1.38 10.07 -7.00
N LEU A 352 -0.99 10.84 -8.02
CA LEU A 352 0.06 11.85 -7.95
C LEU A 352 -0.53 13.25 -7.82
N VAL A 353 0.17 14.08 -7.04
CA VAL A 353 -0.19 15.46 -6.74
C VAL A 353 0.95 16.39 -7.13
N LYS A 354 0.60 17.52 -7.75
CA LYS A 354 1.55 18.60 -8.05
C LYS A 354 0.87 19.96 -7.99
N GLY A 355 1.38 20.85 -7.14
CA GLY A 355 0.88 22.22 -6.98
C GLY A 355 -0.59 22.25 -6.55
N GLY A 356 -0.92 21.52 -5.47
CA GLY A 356 -2.26 21.49 -4.86
C GLY A 356 -3.34 20.80 -5.69
N ARG A 357 -2.97 20.05 -6.74
CA ARG A 357 -3.91 19.40 -7.66
C ARG A 357 -3.46 18.01 -8.04
N ILE A 358 -4.42 17.17 -8.42
CA ILE A 358 -4.14 15.85 -9.00
C ILE A 358 -3.41 16.06 -10.32
N SER A 359 -2.23 15.46 -10.43
CA SER A 359 -1.38 15.54 -11.62
C SER A 359 -1.36 14.25 -12.42
N ALA A 360 -1.64 13.09 -11.81
CA ALA A 360 -1.87 11.85 -12.55
C ALA A 360 -2.63 10.83 -11.71
N VAL A 361 -3.34 9.93 -12.38
CA VAL A 361 -3.96 8.73 -11.79
C VAL A 361 -3.35 7.50 -12.48
N LEU A 362 -2.80 6.61 -11.67
CA LEU A 362 -1.99 5.45 -12.05
C LEU A 362 -2.74 4.17 -11.69
N ASP A 363 -2.34 3.06 -12.30
CA ASP A 363 -2.79 1.71 -11.98
C ASP A 363 -4.29 1.46 -12.04
N TRP A 364 -4.76 1.22 -13.25
CA TRP A 364 -6.15 0.90 -13.52
C TRP A 364 -6.41 -0.61 -13.51
N GLY A 365 -5.48 -1.42 -12.98
CA GLY A 365 -5.58 -2.88 -12.94
C GLY A 365 -6.83 -3.36 -12.19
N ASN A 366 -7.18 -2.68 -11.10
CA ASN A 366 -8.36 -2.98 -10.29
C ASN A 366 -9.66 -2.31 -10.76
N SER A 367 -9.62 -1.53 -11.85
CA SER A 367 -10.80 -0.78 -12.30
C SER A 367 -11.97 -1.68 -12.68
N LEU A 368 -13.19 -1.17 -12.50
CA LEU A 368 -14.41 -1.92 -12.73
C LEU A 368 -15.50 -1.05 -13.38
N TYR A 369 -16.55 -1.69 -13.88
CA TYR A 369 -17.76 -1.01 -14.31
C TYR A 369 -18.86 -1.15 -13.27
N GLY A 370 -19.35 -0.02 -12.78
CA GLY A 370 -20.37 -0.01 -11.75
C GLY A 370 -20.76 1.38 -11.32
N ASP A 371 -21.26 1.47 -10.10
CA ASP A 371 -21.65 2.74 -9.51
C ASP A 371 -20.42 3.63 -9.27
N GLY A 372 -20.38 4.80 -9.92
CA GLY A 372 -19.29 5.77 -9.77
C GLY A 372 -19.09 6.31 -8.35
N LEU A 373 -20.07 6.13 -7.44
CA LEU A 373 -19.90 6.48 -6.03
C LEU A 373 -18.91 5.54 -5.31
N TYR A 374 -18.56 4.41 -5.91
CA TYR A 374 -17.63 3.44 -5.33
C TYR A 374 -16.24 4.03 -5.06
N ASP A 375 -15.71 4.88 -5.96
CA ASP A 375 -14.44 5.59 -5.75
C ASP A 375 -14.50 6.58 -4.57
N LEU A 376 -15.68 7.18 -4.32
CA LEU A 376 -15.87 8.05 -3.15
C LEU A 376 -15.99 7.22 -1.87
N ALA A 377 -16.70 6.08 -1.94
CA ALA A 377 -16.78 5.13 -0.84
C ALA A 377 -15.40 4.54 -0.51
N TRP A 378 -14.53 4.31 -1.50
CA TRP A 378 -13.14 3.89 -1.31
C TRP A 378 -12.38 4.87 -0.42
N LEU A 379 -12.40 6.16 -0.78
CA LEU A 379 -11.79 7.21 0.03
C LEU A 379 -12.41 7.25 1.44
N MET A 380 -13.74 7.19 1.55
CA MET A 380 -14.46 7.20 2.83
C MET A 380 -14.16 5.98 3.72
N TYR A 381 -13.90 4.81 3.11
CA TYR A 381 -13.59 3.59 3.83
C TYR A 381 -12.20 3.67 4.45
N TRP A 382 -11.21 4.02 3.62
CA TRP A 382 -9.79 3.90 3.92
C TRP A 382 -9.18 5.13 4.57
N TRP A 383 -9.75 6.33 4.46
CA TRP A 383 -9.09 7.52 5.01
C TRP A 383 -8.75 7.46 6.52
N PRO A 384 -9.51 6.78 7.41
CA PRO A 384 -9.12 6.69 8.82
C PRO A 384 -7.90 5.80 9.04
N PHE A 385 -7.48 5.02 8.02
CA PHE A 385 -6.24 4.27 8.03
C PHE A 385 -5.00 5.18 7.91
N TYR A 386 -5.19 6.47 7.62
CA TYR A 386 -4.11 7.44 7.48
C TYR A 386 -4.11 8.40 8.68
N PRO A 387 -3.26 8.17 9.70
CA PRO A 387 -3.21 9.05 10.88
C PRO A 387 -2.92 10.50 10.53
N SER A 388 -2.13 10.74 9.48
CA SER A 388 -1.83 12.08 8.96
C SER A 388 -3.09 12.83 8.49
N TRP A 389 -4.19 12.14 8.21
CA TRP A 389 -5.47 12.71 7.77
C TRP A 389 -6.49 12.86 8.88
N ALA A 390 -6.14 12.58 10.14
CA ALA A 390 -7.07 12.65 11.27
C ALA A 390 -7.73 14.05 11.45
N GLY A 391 -7.12 15.11 10.92
CA GLY A 391 -7.65 16.48 10.96
C GLY A 391 -8.75 16.80 9.93
N ILE A 392 -9.14 15.87 9.05
CA ILE A 392 -10.16 16.09 8.01
C ILE A 392 -11.21 14.97 8.03
N ASP A 393 -12.50 15.33 8.05
CA ASP A 393 -13.58 14.36 7.83
C ASP A 393 -13.90 14.27 6.34
N ILE A 394 -13.22 13.35 5.64
CA ILE A 394 -13.41 13.14 4.19
C ILE A 394 -14.85 12.73 3.87
N GLY A 395 -15.51 11.99 4.75
CA GLY A 395 -16.91 11.60 4.55
C GLY A 395 -17.86 12.79 4.57
N ALA A 396 -17.69 13.72 5.51
CA ALA A 396 -18.44 14.96 5.54
C ALA A 396 -18.18 15.81 4.29
N GLU A 397 -16.92 15.93 3.87
CA GLU A 397 -16.53 16.71 2.68
C GLU A 397 -17.10 16.12 1.38
N VAL A 398 -17.05 14.79 1.21
CA VAL A 398 -17.67 14.09 0.07
C VAL A 398 -19.17 14.38 0.03
N ARG A 399 -19.88 14.22 1.15
CA ARG A 399 -21.32 14.49 1.22
C ARG A 399 -21.65 15.96 0.95
N ALA A 400 -20.87 16.88 1.51
CA ALA A 400 -21.00 18.31 1.26
C ALA A 400 -20.78 18.63 -0.23
N HIS A 401 -19.78 17.99 -0.86
CA HIS A 401 -19.52 18.15 -2.28
C HIS A 401 -20.68 17.69 -3.14
N LEU A 402 -21.16 16.46 -2.94
CA LEU A 402 -22.30 15.92 -3.69
C LEU A 402 -23.55 16.80 -3.55
N ARG A 403 -23.80 17.36 -2.36
CA ARG A 403 -24.92 18.30 -2.15
C ARG A 403 -24.72 19.59 -2.92
N ARG A 404 -23.51 20.15 -2.91
CA ARG A 404 -23.17 21.40 -3.61
C ARG A 404 -23.27 21.26 -5.13
N THR A 405 -22.92 20.09 -5.67
CA THR A 405 -22.99 19.81 -7.12
C THR A 405 -24.34 19.28 -7.57
N GLY A 406 -25.29 19.06 -6.65
CA GLY A 406 -26.61 18.51 -6.95
C GLY A 406 -26.61 17.01 -7.27
N GLU A 407 -25.52 16.30 -6.95
CA GLU A 407 -25.37 14.85 -7.15
C GLU A 407 -25.87 14.02 -5.97
N TYR A 408 -26.16 14.65 -4.84
CA TYR A 408 -26.71 13.98 -3.67
C TYR A 408 -28.21 13.75 -3.86
N GLY A 409 -28.56 12.54 -4.27
CA GLY A 409 -29.93 12.04 -4.45
C GLY A 409 -30.50 11.34 -3.23
N VAL A 410 -31.74 10.86 -3.37
CA VAL A 410 -32.49 10.18 -2.29
C VAL A 410 -31.90 8.82 -1.90
N ASP A 411 -31.20 8.18 -2.83
CA ASP A 411 -30.59 6.85 -2.71
C ASP A 411 -29.08 6.91 -2.42
N THR A 412 -28.49 8.10 -2.34
CA THR A 412 -27.04 8.29 -2.27
C THR A 412 -26.42 7.62 -1.05
N GLU A 413 -27.04 7.74 0.12
CA GLU A 413 -26.52 7.10 1.35
C GLU A 413 -26.62 5.57 1.29
N LEU A 414 -27.70 5.03 0.69
CA LEU A 414 -27.83 3.59 0.48
C LEU A 414 -26.71 3.07 -0.43
N ARG A 415 -26.47 3.76 -1.54
CA ARG A 415 -25.43 3.39 -2.52
C ARG A 415 -24.03 3.48 -1.95
N LEU A 416 -23.71 4.57 -1.23
CA LEU A 416 -22.43 4.71 -0.52
C LEU A 416 -22.24 3.61 0.50
N ARG A 417 -23.26 3.33 1.33
CA ARG A 417 -23.18 2.27 2.35
C ARG A 417 -23.02 0.88 1.74
N CYS A 418 -23.71 0.60 0.63
CA CYS A 418 -23.54 -0.63 -0.12
C CYS A 418 -22.09 -0.81 -0.59
N CYS A 419 -21.49 0.23 -1.19
CA CYS A 419 -20.09 0.22 -1.61
C CYS A 419 -19.14 0.05 -0.41
N LEU A 420 -19.36 0.77 0.71
CA LEU A 420 -18.54 0.66 1.92
C LEU A 420 -18.53 -0.76 2.51
N VAL A 421 -19.69 -1.42 2.53
CA VAL A 421 -19.78 -2.83 2.98
C VAL A 421 -19.03 -3.75 2.03
N HIS A 422 -19.19 -3.57 0.72
CA HIS A 422 -18.47 -4.37 -0.28
C HIS A 422 -16.94 -4.23 -0.14
N ILE A 423 -16.43 -2.99 -0.07
CA ILE A 423 -15.00 -2.69 0.11
C ILE A 423 -14.47 -3.38 1.37
N GLY A 424 -15.23 -3.32 2.46
CA GLY A 424 -14.83 -3.95 3.70
C GLY A 424 -14.87 -5.48 3.71
N LEU A 425 -15.76 -6.10 2.94
CA LEU A 425 -15.75 -7.55 2.73
C LEU A 425 -14.54 -7.98 1.89
N ASP A 426 -14.22 -7.23 0.83
CA ASP A 426 -13.05 -7.47 0.00
C ASP A 426 -11.74 -7.32 0.81
N ALA A 427 -11.64 -6.29 1.64
CA ALA A 427 -10.53 -6.09 2.57
C ALA A 427 -10.37 -7.25 3.57
N GLN A 428 -11.48 -7.79 4.10
CA GLN A 428 -11.43 -8.96 4.98
C GLN A 428 -10.92 -10.21 4.23
N ALA A 429 -11.35 -10.42 2.99
CA ALA A 429 -10.86 -11.54 2.17
C ALA A 429 -9.35 -11.42 1.93
N TYR A 430 -8.87 -10.24 1.55
CA TYR A 430 -7.44 -9.99 1.33
C TYR A 430 -6.61 -10.14 2.61
N ASN A 431 -7.09 -9.62 3.74
CA ASN A 431 -6.37 -9.72 5.02
C ASN A 431 -6.37 -11.15 5.59
N ALA A 432 -7.42 -11.93 5.33
CA ALA A 432 -7.41 -13.36 5.64
C ALA A 432 -6.41 -14.11 4.77
N PHE A 433 -6.36 -13.83 3.47
CA PHE A 433 -5.38 -14.42 2.53
C PHE A 433 -3.93 -14.12 2.94
N THR A 434 -3.64 -12.87 3.31
CA THR A 434 -2.29 -12.42 3.69
C THR A 434 -1.91 -12.71 5.14
N GLY A 435 -2.83 -13.26 5.95
CA GLY A 435 -2.57 -13.57 7.36
C GLY A 435 -2.53 -12.36 8.30
N ARG A 436 -2.98 -11.18 7.85
CA ARG A 436 -2.97 -9.92 8.62
C ARG A 436 -4.15 -9.86 9.59
N LEU A 437 -4.09 -10.66 10.66
CA LEU A 437 -5.23 -10.88 11.58
C LEU A 437 -5.70 -9.61 12.33
N GLY A 438 -4.79 -8.68 12.63
CA GLY A 438 -5.14 -7.40 13.26
C GLY A 438 -5.97 -6.51 12.35
N GLU A 439 -5.53 -6.34 11.10
CA GLU A 439 -6.28 -5.61 10.07
C GLU A 439 -7.59 -6.32 9.73
N LEU A 440 -7.60 -7.65 9.69
CA LEU A 440 -8.83 -8.42 9.49
C LEU A 440 -9.87 -8.08 10.56
N ALA A 441 -9.49 -8.04 11.84
CA ALA A 441 -10.39 -7.69 12.93
C ALA A 441 -10.91 -6.25 12.81
N PHE A 442 -10.03 -5.29 12.50
CA PHE A 442 -10.40 -3.90 12.28
C PHE A 442 -11.42 -3.77 11.14
N ASN A 443 -11.14 -4.40 9.99
CA ASN A 443 -12.03 -4.36 8.82
C ASN A 443 -13.36 -5.05 9.12
N ALA A 444 -13.37 -6.16 9.86
CA ALA A 444 -14.60 -6.84 10.28
C ALA A 444 -15.51 -5.93 11.12
N GLU A 445 -14.97 -5.28 12.15
CA GLU A 445 -15.74 -4.36 13.01
C GLU A 445 -16.31 -3.18 12.23
N ARG A 446 -15.48 -2.52 11.43
CA ARG A 446 -15.87 -1.35 10.62
C ARG A 446 -16.94 -1.70 9.60
N THR A 447 -16.76 -2.81 8.88
CA THR A 447 -17.72 -3.30 7.88
C THR A 447 -19.07 -3.60 8.53
N LEU A 448 -19.06 -4.20 9.72
CA LEU A 448 -20.26 -4.51 10.48
C LEU A 448 -21.00 -3.24 10.93
N GLY A 449 -20.28 -2.19 11.32
CA GLY A 449 -20.85 -0.87 11.59
C GLY A 449 -21.65 -0.33 10.41
N PHE A 450 -21.06 -0.36 9.20
CA PHE A 450 -21.76 0.03 7.98
C PHE A 450 -22.94 -0.89 7.65
N ALA A 451 -22.79 -2.20 7.80
CA ALA A 451 -23.84 -3.19 7.52
C ALA A 451 -25.08 -2.99 8.41
N ARG A 452 -24.89 -2.61 9.68
CA ARG A 452 -25.96 -2.36 10.66
C ARG A 452 -26.58 -0.96 10.54
N GLY A 453 -26.06 -0.10 9.66
CA GLY A 453 -26.50 1.28 9.53
C GLY A 453 -26.19 2.15 10.75
N LEU A 454 -25.27 1.72 11.62
CA LEU A 454 -24.70 2.58 12.63
C LEU A 454 -23.79 3.57 11.89
N ALA A 455 -24.15 4.86 11.92
CA ALA A 455 -23.37 5.89 11.27
C ALA A 455 -21.92 5.74 11.69
N GLY A 456 -21.00 5.66 10.72
CA GLY A 456 -19.56 5.77 10.95
C GLY A 456 -19.18 7.20 11.35
N GLU A 457 -19.85 7.76 12.37
CA GLU A 457 -19.28 8.84 13.15
C GLU A 457 -18.17 8.21 14.00
N PRO A 458 -16.96 8.77 14.00
CA PRO A 458 -15.89 8.23 14.80
C PRO A 458 -16.31 8.33 16.27
N VAL A 459 -16.38 7.19 16.94
CA VAL A 459 -16.14 7.19 18.39
C VAL A 459 -14.66 7.53 18.54
N VAL A 460 -14.36 8.83 18.63
CA VAL A 460 -13.11 9.29 19.25
C VAL A 460 -13.29 9.15 20.75
N GLU A 461 -13.38 7.92 21.24
CA GLU A 461 -13.06 7.62 22.62
C GLU A 461 -11.58 7.27 22.66
N GLY A 462 -10.81 8.09 23.38
CA GLY A 462 -9.36 8.01 23.39
C GLY A 462 -8.82 6.64 23.78
N GLY A 463 -7.73 6.25 23.12
CA GLY A 463 -6.83 5.22 23.61
C GLY A 463 -7.24 3.79 23.29
N GLY A 464 -7.24 3.44 22.00
CA GLY A 464 -7.22 2.06 21.53
C GLY A 464 -6.32 1.99 20.30
N GLU A 465 -5.04 1.65 20.50
CA GLU A 465 -4.00 1.62 19.48
C GLU A 465 -4.17 0.41 18.55
N GLY A 466 -5.19 0.48 17.69
CA GLY A 466 -5.37 -0.40 16.53
C GLY A 466 -5.06 0.39 15.27
N GLY A 467 -3.76 0.60 15.02
CA GLY A 467 -3.27 1.30 13.84
C GLY A 467 -3.38 0.42 12.61
N ALA A 468 -4.43 0.67 11.84
CA ALA A 468 -4.54 0.38 10.43
C ALA A 468 -3.20 0.48 9.65
N VAL A 469 -2.74 -0.64 9.08
CA VAL A 469 -1.54 -0.74 8.22
C VAL A 469 -1.87 -0.23 6.82
N PRO A 470 -0.97 0.48 6.11
CA PRO A 470 -1.15 0.79 4.71
C PRO A 470 -1.07 -0.50 3.87
N TRP A 471 -2.11 -0.81 3.09
CA TRP A 471 -2.06 -1.91 2.12
C TRP A 471 -1.12 -1.57 0.95
N GLU A 472 -0.40 -2.56 0.41
CA GLU A 472 0.48 -2.36 -0.74
C GLU A 472 -0.30 -2.71 -2.01
N ALA A 473 -0.59 -1.70 -2.85
CA ALA A 473 -0.93 -1.93 -4.25
C ALA A 473 0.34 -2.22 -5.01
N GLY A 474 0.30 -3.29 -5.78
CA GLY A 474 1.38 -3.67 -6.70
C GLY A 474 1.48 -2.77 -7.93
#